data_AF-A0A6B3R2U8-F1
#
_entry.id   AF-A0A6B3R2U8-F1
#
_cell.length_a   1.000
_cell.length_b   1.000
_cell.length_c   1.000
_cell.angle_alpha   90.00
_cell.angle_beta   90.00
_cell.angle_gamma   90.00
#
_symmetry.space_group_name_H-M   'P 1'
#
loop_
_entity.id
_entity.type
_entity.pdbx_description
1 polymer ?
#
loop_
_entity_poly.entity_id
_entity_poly.type
_entity_poly.pdbx_seq_one_letter_code
_entity_poly.pdbx_strand_id
1 'polypeptide(L)'
;MNDQLVSVLFYKENFYSGAMHPSYSFDCFNFDLNRGVFMTYEDFFNQGSEELVSIINESINTKIGKGDMYYECWEVSSDDFFTSKNNFVLNDTYVEFYFDDCVICPSYTGTYSIKLPLTDLLSVLKKIRFKSVSFLIKIKMNYEDKN
;
A
#
# COMPACT_ATOMS: atom_id res chain seq x y z
N MET A 1 -23.68 12.38 3.01
CA MET A 1 -22.34 12.43 2.39
C MET A 1 -21.39 12.92 3.46
N ASN A 2 -20.41 12.13 3.84
CA ASN A 2 -19.40 12.56 4.81
C ASN A 2 -18.07 12.15 4.21
N ASP A 3 -17.52 13.09 3.45
CA ASP A 3 -16.40 12.92 2.53
C ASP A 3 -15.19 13.61 3.18
N GLN A 4 -14.56 12.97 4.16
CA GLN A 4 -13.57 13.64 5.02
C GLN A 4 -12.14 13.08 4.87
N LEU A 5 -11.96 12.02 4.07
CA LEU A 5 -10.66 11.44 3.78
C LEU A 5 -10.48 11.27 2.27
N VAL A 6 -9.39 11.83 1.75
CA VAL A 6 -8.92 11.56 0.38
C VAL A 6 -7.70 10.66 0.49
N SER A 7 -7.71 9.56 -0.24
CA SER A 7 -6.62 8.58 -0.26
C SER A 7 -6.14 8.39 -1.70
N VAL A 8 -4.89 8.74 -1.97
CA VAL A 8 -4.36 8.80 -3.33
C VAL A 8 -3.15 7.88 -3.45
N LEU A 9 -3.18 7.05 -4.49
CA LEU A 9 -2.04 6.29 -4.98
C LEU A 9 -1.46 7.00 -6.20
N PHE A 10 -0.17 7.28 -6.16
CA PHE A 10 0.65 7.56 -7.32
C PHE A 10 1.41 6.29 -7.66
N TYR A 11 1.39 5.93 -8.94
CA TYR A 11 2.30 4.90 -9.43
C TYR A 11 3.03 5.42 -10.66
N LYS A 12 4.33 5.17 -10.67
CA LYS A 12 5.21 5.52 -11.77
C LYS A 12 5.71 4.24 -12.41
N GLU A 13 5.39 4.10 -13.69
CA GLU A 13 5.95 3.07 -14.54
C GLU A 13 7.09 3.70 -15.35
N ASN A 14 8.30 3.17 -15.23
CA ASN A 14 9.43 3.57 -16.05
C ASN A 14 9.77 2.43 -17.02
N PHE A 15 9.82 2.74 -18.30
CA PHE A 15 10.26 1.82 -19.33
C PHE A 15 11.16 2.59 -20.31
N TYR A 16 12.44 2.22 -20.38
CA TYR A 16 13.41 2.83 -21.28
C TYR A 16 13.87 1.80 -22.33
N SER A 17 14.31 2.30 -23.49
CA SER A 17 14.82 1.43 -24.57
C SER A 17 16.02 0.62 -24.08
N GLY A 18 15.90 -0.72 -24.12
CA GLY A 18 16.90 -1.65 -23.60
C GLY A 18 16.60 -2.22 -22.21
N ALA A 19 15.54 -1.76 -21.52
CA ALA A 19 15.08 -2.39 -20.30
C ALA A 19 14.48 -3.79 -20.59
N MET A 20 14.82 -4.78 -19.76
CA MET A 20 14.27 -6.15 -19.89
C MET A 20 12.78 -6.22 -19.51
N HIS A 21 12.37 -5.38 -18.55
CA HIS A 21 10.99 -5.22 -18.09
C HIS A 21 10.80 -3.77 -17.58
N PRO A 22 9.56 -3.25 -17.53
CA PRO A 22 9.27 -1.99 -16.84
C PRO A 22 9.66 -2.07 -15.37
N SER A 23 9.94 -0.92 -14.76
CA SER A 23 10.09 -0.80 -13.31
C SER A 23 8.96 0.05 -12.73
N TYR A 24 8.39 -0.38 -11.61
CA TYR A 24 7.32 0.31 -10.91
C TYR A 24 7.79 0.87 -9.57
N SER A 25 7.27 2.05 -9.24
CA SER A 25 7.42 2.67 -7.93
C SER A 25 6.10 3.28 -7.50
N PHE A 26 5.85 3.27 -6.19
CA PHE A 26 4.57 3.66 -5.61
C PHE A 26 4.77 4.69 -4.51
N ASP A 27 3.88 5.66 -4.48
CA ASP A 27 3.80 6.66 -3.41
C ASP A 27 2.33 6.91 -3.09
N CYS A 28 2.01 7.12 -1.82
CA CYS A 28 0.65 7.36 -1.39
C CYS A 28 0.59 8.57 -0.46
N PHE A 29 -0.53 9.28 -0.50
CA PHE A 29 -0.88 10.15 0.62
C PHE A 29 -2.33 10.00 1.01
N ASN A 30 -2.57 10.29 2.28
CA ASN A 30 -3.89 10.35 2.89
C ASN A 30 -4.10 11.76 3.42
N PHE A 31 -5.23 12.38 3.11
CA PHE A 31 -5.51 13.76 3.46
C PHE A 31 -6.85 13.90 4.16
N ASP A 32 -6.83 14.44 5.38
CA ASP A 32 -8.03 14.75 6.15
C ASP A 32 -8.56 16.12 5.71
N LEU A 33 -9.70 16.11 5.01
CA LEU A 33 -10.33 17.32 4.47
C LEU A 33 -10.87 18.25 5.55
N ASN A 34 -11.18 17.75 6.76
CA ASN A 34 -11.66 18.60 7.85
C ASN A 34 -10.49 19.34 8.51
N ARG A 35 -9.40 18.62 8.77
CA ARG A 35 -8.23 19.16 9.48
C ARG A 35 -7.29 19.90 8.53
N GLY A 36 -7.38 19.62 7.22
CA GLY A 36 -6.49 20.19 6.21
C GLY A 36 -5.05 19.69 6.36
N VAL A 37 -4.86 18.43 6.78
CA VAL A 37 -3.54 17.86 7.05
C VAL A 37 -3.31 16.54 6.33
N PHE A 38 -2.06 16.30 5.93
CA PHE A 38 -1.62 14.99 5.49
C PHE A 38 -1.50 14.05 6.68
N MET A 39 -1.98 12.83 6.49
CA MET A 39 -2.04 11.76 7.47
C MET A 39 -0.94 10.76 7.18
N THR A 40 -0.21 10.34 8.20
CA THR A 40 0.82 9.29 8.09
C THR A 40 0.32 7.97 8.68
N TYR A 41 1.10 6.91 8.53
CA TYR A 41 0.90 5.64 9.22
C TYR A 41 0.55 5.83 10.70
N GLU A 42 1.30 6.67 11.39
CA GLU A 42 1.15 6.93 12.82
C GLU A 42 -0.18 7.61 13.17
N ASP A 43 -0.90 8.21 12.23
CA ASP A 43 -2.24 8.73 12.49
C ASP A 43 -3.30 7.63 12.57
N PHE A 44 -3.09 6.48 11.89
CA PHE A 44 -4.09 5.39 11.81
C PHE A 44 -3.75 4.19 12.67
N PHE A 45 -2.46 3.90 12.88
CA PHE A 45 -1.99 2.68 13.53
C PHE A 45 -1.30 2.98 14.85
N ASN A 46 -1.40 2.04 15.79
CA ASN A 46 -0.71 2.12 17.07
C ASN A 46 0.81 2.07 16.83
N GLN A 47 1.60 2.73 17.69
CA GLN A 47 3.06 2.69 17.60
C GLN A 47 3.56 1.27 17.92
N GLY A 48 3.72 0.45 16.88
CA GLY A 48 4.14 -0.94 16.94
C GLY A 48 3.89 -1.61 15.59
N SER A 49 4.81 -1.43 14.65
CA SER A 49 4.71 -1.97 13.28
C SER A 49 4.92 -3.50 13.20
N GLU A 50 5.51 -4.11 14.24
CA GLU A 50 5.86 -5.54 14.24
C GLU A 50 4.65 -6.46 14.09
N GLU A 51 3.54 -6.14 14.76
CA GLU A 51 2.30 -6.90 14.66
C GLU A 51 1.67 -6.76 13.26
N LEU A 52 1.71 -5.55 12.68
CA LEU A 52 1.20 -5.33 11.34
C LEU A 52 2.04 -6.03 10.27
N VAL A 53 3.37 -6.04 10.40
CA VAL A 53 4.27 -6.79 9.51
C VAL A 53 3.93 -8.28 9.58
N SER A 54 3.64 -8.80 10.77
CA SER A 54 3.22 -10.20 10.95
C SER A 54 1.89 -10.49 10.25
N ILE A 55 0.89 -9.60 10.38
CA ILE A 55 -0.40 -9.72 9.67
C ILE A 55 -0.22 -9.66 8.15
N ILE A 56 0.64 -8.77 7.64
CA ILE A 56 0.98 -8.68 6.22
C ILE A 56 1.59 -9.99 5.72
N ASN A 57 2.58 -10.53 6.45
CA ASN A 57 3.28 -11.76 6.07
C ASN A 57 2.38 -12.99 6.15
N GLU A 58 1.49 -13.07 7.15
CA GLU A 58 0.45 -14.10 7.20
C GLU A 58 -0.49 -14.02 5.99
N SER A 59 -0.88 -12.81 5.57
CA SER A 59 -1.69 -12.58 4.37
C SER A 59 -0.97 -13.04 3.09
N ILE A 60 0.32 -12.71 2.95
CA ILE A 60 1.17 -13.14 1.82
C ILE A 60 1.19 -14.66 1.75
N ASN A 61 1.59 -15.32 2.84
CA ASN A 61 1.69 -16.78 2.90
C ASN A 61 0.36 -17.47 2.63
N THR A 62 -0.74 -16.92 3.15
CA THR A 62 -2.10 -17.42 2.90
C THR A 62 -2.47 -17.31 1.42
N LYS A 63 -2.16 -16.18 0.78
CA LYS A 63 -2.44 -15.97 -0.66
C LYS A 63 -1.58 -16.87 -1.54
N ILE A 64 -0.31 -17.06 -1.20
CA ILE A 64 0.57 -18.03 -1.89
C ILE A 64 -0.02 -19.44 -1.78
N GLY A 65 -0.40 -19.87 -0.57
CA GLY A 65 -0.98 -21.21 -0.35
C GLY A 65 -2.31 -21.45 -1.08
N LYS A 66 -3.06 -20.38 -1.37
CA LYS A 66 -4.31 -20.43 -2.16
C LYS A 66 -4.10 -20.30 -3.67
N GLY A 67 -2.91 -19.91 -4.12
CA GLY A 67 -2.63 -19.58 -5.52
C GLY A 67 -3.11 -18.19 -5.96
N ASP A 68 -3.44 -17.32 -5.00
CA ASP A 68 -3.81 -15.91 -5.26
C ASP A 68 -2.57 -15.02 -5.46
N MET A 69 -1.39 -15.50 -5.05
CA MET A 69 -0.08 -14.90 -5.30
C MET A 69 0.89 -15.97 -5.82
N TYR A 70 1.92 -15.54 -6.55
CA TYR A 70 2.95 -16.44 -7.08
C TYR A 70 3.77 -17.08 -5.95
N TYR A 71 4.16 -18.35 -6.12
CA TYR A 71 4.99 -19.07 -5.15
C TYR A 71 6.39 -18.47 -4.97
N GLU A 72 6.82 -17.62 -5.91
CA GLU A 72 8.08 -16.89 -5.88
C GLU A 72 8.00 -15.57 -5.11
N CYS A 73 6.81 -15.19 -4.61
CA CYS A 73 6.66 -14.07 -3.69
C CYS A 73 7.19 -14.44 -2.29
N TRP A 74 7.51 -13.43 -1.48
CA TRP A 74 8.11 -13.61 -0.17
C TRP A 74 7.58 -12.60 0.86
N GLU A 75 7.89 -12.86 2.12
CA GLU A 75 7.54 -12.01 3.26
C GLU A 75 8.24 -10.65 3.21
N VAL A 76 7.52 -9.59 3.56
CA VAL A 76 8.14 -8.26 3.70
C VAL A 76 9.01 -8.22 4.96
N SER A 77 10.23 -7.68 4.81
CA SER A 77 11.09 -7.40 5.96
C SER A 77 10.57 -6.20 6.75
N SER A 78 10.93 -6.11 8.04
CA SER A 78 10.58 -4.93 8.85
C SER A 78 11.14 -3.64 8.23
N ASP A 79 12.38 -3.66 7.73
CA ASP A 79 13.05 -2.49 7.15
C ASP A 79 12.36 -2.01 5.87
N ASP A 80 11.98 -2.94 4.98
CA ASP A 80 11.23 -2.62 3.77
C ASP A 80 9.84 -2.08 4.10
N PHE A 81 9.18 -2.67 5.10
CA PHE A 81 7.92 -2.15 5.61
C PHE A 81 8.07 -0.75 6.17
N PHE A 82 9.09 -0.47 7.00
CA PHE A 82 9.31 0.86 7.57
C PHE A 82 9.60 1.92 6.52
N THR A 83 10.28 1.55 5.44
CA THR A 83 10.54 2.42 4.28
C THR A 83 9.24 2.74 3.54
N SER A 84 8.32 1.77 3.46
CA SER A 84 7.08 1.86 2.69
C SER A 84 5.83 2.12 3.55
N LYS A 85 5.95 2.33 4.86
CA LYS A 85 4.80 2.32 5.79
C LYS A 85 3.76 3.40 5.53
N ASN A 86 4.15 4.48 4.85
CA ASN A 86 3.26 5.56 4.43
C ASN A 86 2.65 5.33 3.04
N ASN A 87 3.13 4.33 2.29
CA ASN A 87 2.63 3.95 0.97
C ASN A 87 1.39 3.08 1.12
N PHE A 88 0.32 3.63 1.68
CA PHE A 88 -0.96 2.94 1.77
C PHE A 88 -2.12 3.83 1.38
N VAL A 89 -3.15 3.18 0.87
CA VAL A 89 -4.45 3.77 0.68
C VAL A 89 -5.48 3.04 1.51
N LEU A 90 -6.55 3.73 1.91
CA LEU A 90 -7.59 3.15 2.74
C LEU A 90 -8.98 3.70 2.45
N ASN A 91 -9.97 2.92 2.85
CA ASN A 91 -11.36 3.34 2.94
C ASN A 91 -12.04 2.68 4.14
N ASP A 92 -13.37 2.79 4.23
CA ASP A 92 -14.16 2.22 5.33
C ASP A 92 -14.10 0.69 5.47
N THR A 93 -13.49 -0.02 4.51
CA THR A 93 -13.50 -1.50 4.44
C THR A 93 -12.11 -2.13 4.45
N TYR A 94 -11.10 -1.47 3.88
CA TYR A 94 -9.76 -2.03 3.78
C TYR A 94 -8.67 -0.96 3.85
N VAL A 95 -7.45 -1.42 4.10
CA VAL A 95 -6.20 -0.74 3.77
C VAL A 95 -5.46 -1.57 2.71
N GLU A 96 -4.74 -0.91 1.82
CA GLU A 96 -3.89 -1.55 0.84
C GLU A 96 -2.51 -0.89 0.89
N PHE A 97 -1.51 -1.67 1.32
CA PHE A 97 -0.11 -1.26 1.35
C PHE A 97 0.54 -1.55 0.01
N TYR A 98 1.28 -0.59 -0.52
CA TYR A 98 2.03 -0.68 -1.78
C TYR A 98 3.52 -0.73 -1.48
N PHE A 99 4.21 -1.59 -2.23
CA PHE A 99 5.63 -1.83 -2.14
C PHE A 99 6.23 -1.71 -3.54
N ASP A 100 7.45 -1.20 -3.61
CA ASP A 100 8.18 -1.08 -4.87
C ASP A 100 8.55 -2.46 -5.45
N ASP A 101 9.04 -2.47 -6.69
CA ASP A 101 9.51 -3.67 -7.36
C ASP A 101 10.49 -4.48 -6.48
N CYS A 102 10.35 -5.81 -6.51
CA CYS A 102 11.26 -6.71 -5.81
C CYS A 102 11.31 -6.49 -4.30
N VAL A 103 10.20 -6.02 -3.70
CA VAL A 103 10.04 -5.97 -2.24
C VAL A 103 9.24 -7.16 -1.70
N ILE A 104 8.16 -7.56 -2.38
CA ILE A 104 7.31 -8.70 -1.96
C ILE A 104 7.23 -9.81 -3.00
N CYS A 105 7.56 -9.52 -4.25
CA CYS A 105 7.52 -10.45 -5.37
C CYS A 105 8.51 -10.01 -6.46
N PRO A 106 8.95 -10.92 -7.35
CA PRO A 106 9.72 -10.54 -8.53
C PRO A 106 8.94 -9.53 -9.40
N SER A 107 9.65 -8.58 -10.02
CA SER A 107 9.05 -7.51 -10.84
C SER A 107 8.10 -8.01 -11.93
N TYR A 108 8.42 -9.13 -12.59
CA TYR A 108 7.60 -9.67 -13.68
C TYR A 108 6.22 -10.18 -13.24
N THR A 109 5.98 -10.34 -11.93
CA THR A 109 4.68 -10.81 -11.40
C THR A 109 3.61 -9.72 -11.40
N GLY A 110 3.99 -8.45 -11.49
CA GLY A 110 3.04 -7.33 -11.36
C GLY A 110 2.38 -7.21 -9.98
N THR A 111 2.89 -7.93 -8.97
CA THR A 111 2.30 -7.98 -7.62
C THR A 111 3.07 -7.06 -6.68
N TYR A 112 2.44 -5.94 -6.34
CA TYR A 112 3.08 -4.83 -5.60
C TYR A 112 2.31 -4.38 -4.37
N SER A 113 1.19 -5.01 -4.04
CA SER A 113 0.36 -4.55 -2.94
C SER A 113 -0.26 -5.67 -2.13
N ILE A 114 -0.44 -5.40 -0.84
CA ILE A 114 -1.14 -6.27 0.10
C ILE A 114 -2.36 -5.52 0.62
N LYS A 115 -3.53 -5.94 0.09
CA LYS A 115 -4.84 -5.50 0.55
C LYS A 115 -5.30 -6.32 1.75
N LEU A 116 -5.67 -5.63 2.83
CA LEU A 116 -6.12 -6.18 4.11
C LEU A 116 -7.46 -5.56 4.52
N PRO A 117 -8.48 -6.39 4.82
CA PRO A 117 -9.71 -5.92 5.46
C PRO A 117 -9.41 -5.21 6.80
N LEU A 118 -10.13 -4.13 7.11
CA LEU A 118 -9.94 -3.44 8.41
C LEU A 118 -10.32 -4.32 9.61
N THR A 119 -11.17 -5.34 9.39
CA THR A 119 -11.51 -6.34 10.42
C THR A 119 -10.30 -7.13 10.90
N ASP A 120 -9.31 -7.32 10.03
CA ASP A 120 -8.10 -8.09 10.33
C ASP A 120 -7.07 -7.23 11.07
N LEU A 121 -7.33 -5.92 11.16
CA LEU A 121 -6.41 -4.91 11.70
C LEU A 121 -6.91 -4.29 13.01
N LEU A 122 -7.99 -4.82 13.59
CA LEU A 122 -8.60 -4.24 14.79
C LEU A 122 -7.66 -4.14 16.00
N SER A 123 -6.64 -5.01 16.09
CA SER A 123 -5.63 -4.96 17.16
C SER A 123 -4.62 -3.83 16.97
N VAL A 124 -4.28 -3.51 15.72
CA VAL A 124 -3.23 -2.53 15.37
C VAL A 124 -3.77 -1.14 15.00
N LEU A 125 -5.06 -1.03 14.68
CA LEU A 125 -5.69 0.26 14.40
C LEU A 125 -5.85 1.09 15.67
N LYS A 126 -5.59 2.40 15.57
CA LYS A 126 -6.03 3.37 16.57
C LYS A 126 -7.56 3.35 16.62
N LYS A 127 -8.13 3.48 17.83
CA LYS A 127 -9.57 3.73 18.03
C LYS A 127 -9.95 5.12 17.50
N ILE A 128 -9.99 5.28 16.18
CA ILE A 128 -10.48 6.47 15.51
C ILE A 128 -11.82 6.10 14.87
N ARG A 129 -12.84 6.94 15.07
CA ARG A 129 -14.13 6.78 14.39
C ARG A 129 -13.95 7.21 12.93
N PHE A 130 -13.61 6.26 12.06
CA PHE A 130 -13.74 6.47 10.62
C PHE A 130 -15.22 6.49 10.28
N LYS A 131 -15.75 7.69 10.03
CA LYS A 131 -17.00 7.87 9.29
C LYS A 131 -16.62 8.60 8.03
N SER A 132 -16.19 7.91 6.99
CA SER A 132 -15.84 8.60 5.74
C SER A 132 -15.98 7.77 4.49
N VAL A 133 -16.84 8.26 3.60
CA VAL A 133 -16.71 7.95 2.18
C VAL A 133 -15.30 8.40 1.78
N SER A 134 -14.46 7.42 1.50
CA SER A 134 -13.06 7.65 1.15
C SER A 134 -12.94 7.57 -0.36
N PHE A 135 -12.45 8.64 -0.98
CA PHE A 135 -12.16 8.62 -2.39
C PHE A 135 -10.78 7.99 -2.60
N LEU A 136 -10.76 6.82 -3.25
CA LEU A 136 -9.54 6.20 -3.72
C LEU A 136 -9.23 6.71 -5.12
N ILE A 137 -8.13 7.44 -5.27
CA ILE A 137 -7.68 7.96 -6.56
C ILE A 137 -6.38 7.24 -6.92
N LYS A 138 -6.34 6.62 -8.11
CA LYS A 138 -5.10 6.04 -8.66
C LYS A 138 -4.62 6.89 -9.83
N ILE A 139 -3.42 7.43 -9.73
CA ILE A 139 -2.81 8.31 -10.72
C ILE A 139 -1.58 7.61 -11.32
N LYS A 140 -1.62 7.35 -12.62
CA LYS A 140 -0.46 6.90 -13.39
C LYS A 140 0.40 8.10 -13.77
N MET A 141 1.66 8.07 -13.39
CA MET A 141 2.65 9.03 -13.88
C MET A 141 3.35 8.44 -15.10
N ASN A 142 3.15 9.04 -16.28
CA ASN A 142 3.88 8.70 -17.48
C ASN A 142 5.14 9.57 -17.58
N TYR A 143 6.28 8.95 -17.84
CA TYR A 143 7.50 9.65 -18.22
C TYR A 143 7.67 9.52 -19.74
N GLU A 144 7.58 10.65 -20.44
CA GLU A 144 7.97 10.72 -21.86
C GLU A 144 9.41 11.22 -21.92
N ASP A 145 10.32 10.40 -22.43
CA ASP A 145 11.64 10.86 -22.84
C ASP A 145 11.46 11.92 -23.92
N LYS A 146 11.80 13.17 -23.60
CA LYS A 146 11.96 14.22 -24.62
C LYS A 146 13.24 13.91 -25.40
N ASN A 147 13.08 13.21 -26.52
CA ASN A 147 14.11 13.11 -27.57
C ASN A 147 14.46 14.50 -28.13
#